data_AF-A0A960ZRM4-F1
#
_entry.id   AF-A0A960ZRM4-F1
#
_cell.length_a   1.000
_cell.length_b   1.000
_cell.length_c   1.000
_cell.angle_alpha   90.00
_cell.angle_beta   90.00
_cell.angle_gamma   90.00
#
_symmetry.space_group_name_H-M   'P 1'
#
loop_
_entity.id
_entity.type
_entity.pdbx_description
1 polymer ?
#
loop_
_entity_poly.entity_id
_entity_poly.type
_entity_poly.pdbx_seq_one_letter_code
_entity_poly.pdbx_strand_id
1 'polypeptide(L)'
;MYCRTSPNLKEWSAPKMVAAGSKAAAFGVALVVQLKAGQFYLFRGQSISKKAVARVYYSENPMDFGTDKNADALHAVCSLPVALRDVFQSDGKWFLKAQREGTLQMASLNWQPVIGREARSEKKDLIRVALFDDYGSFGKGVPRVKELLSGVQGVDLTVFKPDFLSRNGLRDFDVVIFTGGSGSKQANTIGLSGREAVRRFVHDGGGYIGICAGNYLACDGFSWGVKVLDAKTKSSKWMRGQGDVQVEFTDLGRKILGMPSGLLPVRYANGPVFQAANKDEIGDFQPLAIFRTELAENGSPVGAMTGSAAMVAGNYGKGRVLCSSPHPEQTQGMEAFIERAVRWVGGSDAPGQ
;
A
#
# COMPACT_ATOMS: atom_id res chain seq x y z
N MET A 1 -7.79 -24.57 -3.76
CA MET A 1 -8.69 -25.07 -2.70
C MET A 1 -10.12 -24.91 -3.15
N TYR A 2 -10.94 -25.91 -2.90
CA TYR A 2 -12.35 -25.92 -3.29
C TYR A 2 -13.25 -25.76 -2.07
N CYS A 3 -14.32 -25.00 -2.21
CA CYS A 3 -15.36 -24.84 -1.19
C CYS A 3 -16.71 -25.32 -1.72
N ARG A 4 -17.57 -25.76 -0.80
CA ARG A 4 -18.98 -26.03 -1.00
C ARG A 4 -19.73 -25.37 0.15
N THR A 5 -20.91 -24.85 -0.11
CA THR A 5 -21.80 -24.31 0.93
C THR A 5 -23.04 -25.19 1.05
N SER A 6 -23.63 -25.21 2.24
CA SER A 6 -24.88 -25.91 2.52
C SER A 6 -25.72 -25.09 3.49
N PRO A 7 -27.01 -24.86 3.22
CA PRO A 7 -27.90 -24.19 4.15
C PRO A 7 -28.38 -25.12 5.29
N ASN A 8 -28.31 -26.44 5.10
CA ASN A 8 -28.94 -27.44 5.97
C ASN A 8 -28.04 -28.65 6.28
N LEU A 9 -26.75 -28.57 5.91
CA LEU A 9 -25.74 -29.64 6.02
C LEU A 9 -26.06 -30.94 5.24
N LYS A 10 -27.13 -30.97 4.44
CA LYS A 10 -27.55 -32.12 3.62
C LYS A 10 -27.37 -31.84 2.13
N GLU A 11 -27.81 -30.67 1.70
CA GLU A 11 -27.74 -30.22 0.31
C GLU A 11 -26.52 -29.33 0.13
N TRP A 12 -25.61 -29.73 -0.74
CA TRP A 12 -24.33 -29.07 -0.91
C TRP A 12 -24.18 -28.53 -2.33
N SER A 13 -23.75 -27.28 -2.45
CA SER A 13 -23.43 -26.66 -3.74
C SER A 13 -22.39 -27.47 -4.53
N ALA A 14 -22.29 -27.23 -5.83
CA ALA A 14 -21.14 -27.72 -6.60
C ALA A 14 -19.82 -27.17 -5.99
N PRO A 15 -18.72 -27.96 -6.01
CA PRO A 15 -17.43 -27.48 -5.58
C PRO A 15 -16.94 -26.35 -6.49
N LYS A 16 -16.46 -25.26 -5.91
CA LYS A 16 -15.85 -24.14 -6.63
C LYS A 16 -14.49 -23.83 -6.04
N MET A 17 -13.51 -23.53 -6.89
CA MET A 17 -12.21 -23.06 -6.44
C MET A 17 -12.36 -21.67 -5.83
N VAL A 18 -11.98 -21.52 -4.57
CA VAL A 18 -12.12 -20.26 -3.83
C VAL A 18 -10.79 -19.61 -3.49
N ALA A 19 -9.69 -20.37 -3.53
CA ALA A 19 -8.35 -19.86 -3.28
C ALA A 19 -7.32 -20.64 -4.07
N ALA A 20 -6.43 -19.94 -4.77
CA ALA A 20 -5.27 -20.56 -5.39
C ALA A 20 -4.14 -20.76 -4.35
N GLY A 21 -3.33 -21.80 -4.52
CA GLY A 21 -2.09 -21.93 -3.75
C GLY A 21 -1.01 -21.04 -4.35
N SER A 22 -0.27 -20.30 -3.53
CA SER A 22 1.10 -19.97 -3.92
C SER A 22 1.85 -21.29 -4.09
N LYS A 23 2.73 -21.40 -5.09
CA LYS A 23 3.42 -22.66 -5.48
C LYS A 23 4.26 -23.32 -4.36
N ALA A 24 4.31 -22.76 -3.15
CA ALA A 24 5.30 -23.07 -2.12
C ALA A 24 4.79 -23.83 -0.89
N ALA A 25 3.54 -24.27 -0.79
CA ALA A 25 3.13 -25.12 0.33
C ALA A 25 1.97 -26.06 -0.02
N ALA A 26 2.19 -27.37 0.17
CA ALA A 26 1.08 -28.29 0.42
C ALA A 26 0.39 -27.83 1.72
N PHE A 27 -0.81 -27.27 1.61
CA PHE A 27 -1.58 -26.84 2.77
C PHE A 27 -2.17 -28.07 3.46
N GLY A 28 -1.89 -28.22 4.76
CA GLY A 28 -2.38 -29.36 5.55
C GLY A 28 -3.76 -29.13 6.15
N VAL A 29 -4.18 -27.87 6.35
CA VAL A 29 -5.46 -27.48 6.95
C VAL A 29 -6.00 -26.21 6.27
N ALA A 30 -7.30 -26.19 6.00
CA ALA A 30 -8.02 -25.05 5.44
C ALA A 30 -9.40 -24.95 6.09
N LEU A 31 -9.66 -23.84 6.79
CA LEU A 31 -10.87 -23.65 7.59
C LEU A 31 -11.48 -22.29 7.25
N VAL A 32 -12.76 -22.28 6.88
CA VAL A 32 -13.52 -21.05 6.72
C VAL A 32 -14.39 -20.87 7.95
N VAL A 33 -14.27 -19.71 8.59
CA VAL A 33 -15.13 -19.32 9.72
C VAL A 33 -15.90 -18.07 9.36
N GLN A 34 -17.13 -17.96 9.85
CA GLN A 34 -17.93 -16.76 9.73
C GLN A 34 -17.95 -16.04 11.07
N LEU A 35 -17.31 -14.87 11.14
CA LEU A 35 -17.20 -14.10 12.38
C LEU A 35 -18.48 -13.31 12.66
N LYS A 36 -19.02 -12.70 11.61
CA LYS A 36 -20.30 -11.97 11.59
C LYS A 36 -21.03 -12.36 10.31
N ALA A 37 -22.34 -12.15 10.28
CA ALA A 37 -23.12 -12.37 9.07
C ALA A 37 -22.46 -11.66 7.87
N GLY A 38 -22.17 -12.42 6.81
CA GLY A 38 -21.50 -11.94 5.60
C GLY A 38 -19.98 -11.75 5.70
N GLN A 39 -19.33 -12.00 6.85
CA GLN A 39 -17.88 -11.83 7.01
C GLN A 39 -17.17 -13.16 7.20
N PHE A 40 -16.45 -13.60 6.18
CA PHE A 40 -15.81 -14.90 6.15
C PHE A 40 -14.29 -14.77 6.25
N TYR A 41 -13.68 -15.64 7.05
CA TYR A 41 -12.24 -15.72 7.23
C TYR A 41 -11.75 -17.11 6.88
N LEU A 42 -10.85 -17.20 5.91
CA LEU A 42 -10.19 -18.43 5.53
C LEU A 42 -8.82 -18.51 6.20
N PHE A 43 -8.67 -19.47 7.11
CA PHE A 43 -7.42 -19.85 7.74
C PHE A 43 -6.76 -20.98 6.95
N ARG A 44 -5.49 -20.78 6.56
CA ARG A 44 -4.71 -21.73 5.78
C ARG A 44 -3.45 -22.10 6.53
N GLY A 45 -3.36 -23.35 7.00
CA GLY A 45 -2.16 -23.90 7.63
C GLY A 45 -1.25 -24.61 6.64
N GLN A 46 0.05 -24.34 6.70
CA GLN A 46 1.04 -25.19 6.04
C GLN A 46 1.22 -26.52 6.80
N SER A 47 1.71 -27.55 6.11
CA SER A 47 2.18 -28.77 6.76
C SER A 47 3.20 -28.49 7.86
N ILE A 48 3.25 -29.37 8.86
CA ILE A 48 4.03 -29.21 10.09
C ILE A 48 5.50 -29.04 9.75
N SER A 49 6.08 -27.91 10.12
CA SER A 49 7.52 -27.66 10.07
C SER A 49 7.90 -26.62 11.12
N LYS A 50 9.19 -26.51 11.45
CA LYS A 50 9.69 -25.46 12.37
C LYS A 50 9.47 -24.03 11.86
N LYS A 51 9.12 -23.86 10.58
CA LYS A 51 8.82 -22.56 9.93
C LYS A 51 7.37 -22.45 9.48
N ALA A 52 6.47 -23.29 10.03
CA ALA A 52 5.07 -23.30 9.62
C ALA A 52 4.42 -21.94 9.91
N VAL A 53 3.77 -21.39 8.90
CA VAL A 53 3.00 -20.16 8.97
C VAL A 53 1.57 -20.45 8.55
N ALA A 54 0.61 -20.01 9.36
CA ALA A 54 -0.78 -19.97 8.95
C ALA A 54 -1.10 -18.61 8.34
N ARG A 55 -1.84 -18.58 7.23
CA ARG A 55 -2.28 -17.34 6.58
C ARG A 55 -3.78 -17.18 6.74
N VAL A 56 -4.22 -15.96 7.05
CA VAL A 56 -5.63 -15.61 7.23
C VAL A 56 -6.06 -14.71 6.09
N TYR A 57 -7.19 -15.03 5.47
CA TYR A 57 -7.79 -14.29 4.37
C TYR A 57 -9.21 -13.87 4.71
N TYR A 58 -9.66 -12.71 4.26
CA TYR A 58 -11.01 -12.18 4.43
C TYR A 58 -11.78 -12.16 3.10
N SER A 59 -13.08 -12.41 3.17
CA SER A 59 -14.00 -12.12 2.07
C SER A 59 -15.42 -11.91 2.56
N GLU A 60 -16.17 -11.11 1.82
CA GLU A 60 -17.62 -10.99 1.96
C GLU A 60 -18.37 -12.10 1.19
N ASN A 61 -17.65 -12.80 0.32
CA ASN A 61 -18.14 -13.92 -0.45
C ASN A 61 -17.40 -15.20 -0.03
N PRO A 62 -18.07 -16.18 0.62
CA PRO A 62 -17.40 -17.41 1.05
C PRO A 62 -16.89 -18.25 -0.13
N MET A 63 -17.31 -17.90 -1.36
CA MET A 63 -16.93 -18.54 -2.60
C MET A 63 -15.82 -17.81 -3.36
N ASP A 64 -15.14 -16.85 -2.72
CA ASP A 64 -14.01 -16.11 -3.30
C ASP A 64 -13.05 -15.57 -2.22
N PHE A 65 -11.89 -16.18 -2.07
CA PHE A 65 -10.76 -15.70 -1.24
C PHE A 65 -9.53 -15.40 -2.10
N GLY A 66 -9.73 -15.15 -3.41
CA GLY A 66 -8.69 -14.81 -4.36
C GLY A 66 -8.07 -16.03 -5.05
N THR A 67 -8.32 -16.13 -6.35
CA THR A 67 -7.71 -17.14 -7.23
C THR A 67 -6.65 -16.57 -8.17
N ASP A 68 -6.50 -15.24 -8.21
CA ASP A 68 -5.57 -14.55 -9.08
C ASP A 68 -4.26 -14.16 -8.37
N LYS A 69 -3.38 -13.49 -9.12
CA LYS A 69 -2.07 -13.02 -8.64
C LYS A 69 -2.13 -11.88 -7.61
N ASN A 70 -3.28 -11.26 -7.40
CA ASN A 70 -3.53 -10.17 -6.46
C ASN A 70 -4.33 -10.64 -5.23
N ALA A 71 -4.53 -11.95 -5.07
CA ALA A 71 -5.27 -12.53 -3.96
C ALA A 71 -4.80 -12.01 -2.59
N ASP A 72 -3.49 -11.87 -2.39
CA ASP A 72 -2.97 -11.37 -1.12
C ASP A 72 -3.34 -9.89 -0.91
N ALA A 73 -3.17 -9.04 -1.94
CA ALA A 73 -3.58 -7.64 -1.87
C ALA A 73 -5.06 -7.48 -1.53
N LEU A 74 -5.92 -8.34 -2.08
CA LEU A 74 -7.38 -8.23 -1.96
C LEU A 74 -7.96 -8.94 -0.72
N HIS A 75 -7.27 -9.95 -0.20
CA HIS A 75 -7.85 -10.82 0.82
C HIS A 75 -6.94 -11.08 2.03
N ALA A 76 -5.61 -10.94 1.95
CA ALA A 76 -4.73 -11.33 3.05
C ALA A 76 -4.84 -10.39 4.26
N VAL A 77 -5.16 -10.96 5.43
CA VAL A 77 -5.33 -10.24 6.70
C VAL A 77 -4.05 -10.29 7.53
N CYS A 78 -3.52 -11.48 7.79
CA CYS A 78 -2.30 -11.62 8.58
C CYS A 78 -1.66 -12.99 8.37
N SER A 79 -0.42 -13.11 8.87
CA SER A 79 0.28 -14.38 9.04
C SER A 79 0.45 -14.68 10.53
N LEU A 80 0.23 -15.92 10.93
CA LEU A 80 0.42 -16.40 12.30
C LEU A 80 1.59 -17.40 12.31
N PRO A 81 2.57 -17.26 13.21
CA PRO A 81 3.78 -18.10 13.24
C PRO A 81 3.52 -19.45 13.92
N VAL A 82 2.50 -20.18 13.44
CA VAL A 82 2.00 -21.42 14.04
C VAL A 82 1.60 -22.44 12.97
N ALA A 83 1.75 -23.73 13.29
CA ALA A 83 1.19 -24.81 12.46
C ALA A 83 -0.29 -25.02 12.83
N LEU A 84 -1.18 -24.33 12.13
CA LEU A 84 -2.62 -24.38 12.39
C LEU A 84 -3.19 -25.81 12.33
N ARG A 85 -4.01 -26.16 13.32
CA ARG A 85 -4.78 -27.41 13.37
C ARG A 85 -6.27 -27.19 13.33
N ASP A 86 -6.76 -26.22 14.08
CA ASP A 86 -8.18 -25.95 14.18
C ASP A 86 -8.47 -24.50 14.56
N VAL A 87 -9.65 -24.00 14.20
CA VAL A 87 -10.22 -22.73 14.64
C VAL A 87 -11.68 -23.00 15.00
N PHE A 88 -12.04 -22.75 16.25
CA PHE A 88 -13.37 -23.07 16.75
C PHE A 88 -13.86 -22.02 17.75
N GLN A 89 -15.16 -22.07 18.03
CA GLN A 89 -15.80 -21.21 19.01
C GLN A 89 -16.20 -22.02 20.26
N SER A 90 -15.96 -21.47 21.44
CA SER A 90 -16.46 -21.98 22.73
C SER A 90 -16.88 -20.81 23.60
N ASP A 91 -18.05 -20.87 24.23
CA ASP A 91 -18.58 -19.83 25.11
C ASP A 91 -18.54 -18.42 24.49
N GLY A 92 -18.89 -18.34 23.21
CA GLY A 92 -18.89 -17.09 22.43
C GLY A 92 -17.50 -16.57 22.04
N LYS A 93 -16.41 -17.20 22.47
CA LYS A 93 -15.02 -16.79 22.16
C LYS A 93 -14.40 -17.68 21.09
N TRP A 94 -13.54 -17.08 20.26
CA TRP A 94 -12.79 -17.79 19.24
C TRP A 94 -11.46 -18.30 19.77
N PHE A 95 -11.11 -19.53 19.41
CA PHE A 95 -9.87 -20.17 19.78
C PHE A 95 -9.17 -20.72 18.54
N LEU A 96 -7.85 -20.68 18.59
CA LEU A 96 -6.98 -21.32 17.61
C LEU A 96 -6.20 -22.43 18.30
N LYS A 97 -6.25 -23.61 17.70
CA LYS A 97 -5.43 -24.76 18.09
C LYS A 97 -4.32 -24.91 17.07
N ALA A 98 -3.08 -24.92 17.53
CA ALA A 98 -1.93 -25.06 16.66
C ALA A 98 -0.79 -25.80 17.34
N GLN A 99 0.10 -26.35 16.52
CA GLN A 99 1.33 -26.95 17.00
C GLN A 99 2.46 -25.92 16.94
N ARG A 100 3.16 -25.75 18.05
CA ARG A 100 4.37 -24.93 18.17
C ARG A 100 5.45 -25.76 18.84
N GLU A 101 6.61 -25.87 18.20
CA GLU A 101 7.77 -26.62 18.73
C GLU A 101 7.42 -28.08 19.12
N GLY A 102 6.55 -28.73 18.34
CA GLY A 102 6.13 -30.11 18.58
C GLY A 102 4.95 -30.26 19.55
N THR A 103 4.60 -29.24 20.33
CA THR A 103 3.51 -29.29 21.31
C THR A 103 2.23 -28.67 20.76
N LEU A 104 1.09 -29.30 21.05
CA LEU A 104 -0.22 -28.78 20.71
C LEU A 104 -0.63 -27.74 21.75
N GLN A 105 -0.88 -26.52 21.30
CA GLN A 105 -1.28 -25.39 22.13
C GLN A 105 -2.60 -24.82 21.65
N MET A 106 -3.28 -24.12 22.55
CA MET A 106 -4.50 -23.39 22.28
C MET A 106 -4.33 -21.95 22.73
N ALA A 107 -4.80 -21.01 21.91
CA ALA A 107 -4.81 -19.60 22.24
C ALA A 107 -6.16 -18.98 21.87
N SER A 108 -6.63 -18.02 22.66
CA SER A 108 -7.79 -17.20 22.29
C SER A 108 -7.43 -16.26 21.14
N LEU A 109 -8.35 -16.11 20.18
CA LEU A 109 -8.26 -15.14 19.11
C LEU A 109 -9.00 -13.86 19.48
N ASN A 110 -8.34 -12.72 19.24
CA ASN A 110 -8.94 -11.40 19.36
C ASN A 110 -9.03 -10.75 17.99
N TRP A 111 -10.17 -10.12 17.71
CA TRP A 111 -10.44 -9.44 16.44
C TRP A 111 -10.36 -7.94 16.66
N GLN A 112 -9.31 -7.32 16.13
CA GLN A 112 -9.10 -5.88 16.28
C GLN A 112 -9.48 -5.16 14.98
N PRO A 113 -10.15 -4.00 15.06
CA PRO A 113 -10.34 -3.17 13.89
C PRO A 113 -8.97 -2.68 13.39
N VAL A 114 -8.87 -2.42 12.09
CA VAL A 114 -7.72 -1.70 11.55
C VAL A 114 -7.79 -0.26 12.07
N ILE A 115 -6.79 0.16 12.83
CA ILE A 115 -6.72 1.50 13.41
C ILE A 115 -5.94 2.40 12.43
N GLY A 116 -6.44 3.62 12.21
CA GLY A 116 -5.75 4.63 11.43
C GLY A 116 -4.75 5.44 12.27
N ARG A 117 -4.60 6.73 11.97
CA ARG A 117 -3.72 7.64 12.71
C ARG A 117 -4.39 8.07 14.02
N GLU A 118 -3.64 8.08 15.11
CA GLU A 118 -4.08 8.69 16.36
C GLU A 118 -3.53 10.11 16.48
N ALA A 119 -4.37 11.04 16.93
CA ALA A 119 -3.92 12.41 17.17
C ALA A 119 -2.92 12.43 18.33
N ARG A 120 -1.69 12.85 18.07
CA ARG A 120 -0.68 13.04 19.12
C ARG A 120 -0.91 14.37 19.83
N SER A 121 -0.86 14.34 21.16
CA SER A 121 -0.97 15.53 22.03
C SER A 121 0.34 16.31 22.19
N GLU A 122 1.47 15.74 21.75
CA GLU A 122 2.80 16.35 21.89
C GLU A 122 3.11 17.38 20.79
N LYS A 123 4.05 18.30 21.08
CA LYS A 123 4.51 19.33 20.14
C LYS A 123 5.02 18.71 18.83
N LYS A 124 4.57 19.28 17.70
CA LYS A 124 4.81 18.87 16.30
C LYS A 124 6.27 19.04 15.80
N ASP A 125 7.25 19.13 16.70
CA ASP A 125 8.64 19.44 16.34
C ASP A 125 9.37 18.24 15.70
N LEU A 126 8.77 17.04 15.76
CA LEU A 126 9.27 15.81 15.16
C LEU A 126 8.23 15.16 14.24
N ILE A 127 8.58 15.02 12.96
CA ILE A 127 7.81 14.28 11.95
C ILE A 127 8.32 12.85 11.90
N ARG A 128 7.48 11.88 12.27
CA ARG A 128 7.77 10.45 12.18
C ARG A 128 7.37 9.91 10.81
N VAL A 129 8.33 9.36 10.09
CA VAL A 129 8.19 8.88 8.72
C VAL A 129 8.35 7.36 8.69
N ALA A 130 7.36 6.67 8.12
CA ALA A 130 7.39 5.25 7.84
C ALA A 130 7.77 5.01 6.36
N LEU A 131 8.92 4.41 6.09
CA LEU A 131 9.38 4.08 4.73
C LEU A 131 9.23 2.57 4.47
N PHE A 132 8.46 2.21 3.44
CA PHE A 132 8.27 0.81 3.04
C PHE A 132 9.49 0.23 2.32
N ASP A 133 10.05 -0.87 2.84
CA ASP A 133 11.18 -1.58 2.24
C ASP A 133 11.01 -3.12 2.33
N ASP A 134 10.25 -3.67 1.38
CA ASP A 134 10.10 -5.11 1.22
C ASP A 134 9.79 -5.46 -0.25
N TYR A 135 9.37 -6.69 -0.53
CA TYR A 135 9.07 -7.19 -1.86
C TYR A 135 8.13 -6.25 -2.62
N GLY A 136 8.60 -5.81 -3.79
CA GLY A 136 7.92 -4.81 -4.60
C GLY A 136 8.60 -3.44 -4.59
N SER A 137 9.47 -3.14 -3.62
CA SER A 137 10.40 -2.01 -3.70
C SER A 137 11.66 -2.41 -4.46
N PHE A 138 12.11 -1.60 -5.43
CA PHE A 138 13.28 -1.92 -6.27
C PHE A 138 14.22 -0.73 -6.45
N GLY A 139 15.45 -1.03 -6.87
CA GLY A 139 16.43 -0.02 -7.29
C GLY A 139 16.94 0.85 -6.14
N LYS A 140 17.26 2.10 -6.46
CA LYS A 140 17.91 3.05 -5.52
C LYS A 140 16.93 3.88 -4.69
N GLY A 141 15.61 3.72 -4.86
CA GLY A 141 14.59 4.55 -4.23
C GLY A 141 14.67 4.53 -2.70
N VAL A 142 14.58 3.35 -2.07
CA VAL A 142 14.69 3.22 -0.61
C VAL A 142 16.04 3.71 -0.08
N PRO A 143 17.21 3.24 -0.59
CA PRO A 143 18.51 3.74 -0.13
C PRO A 143 18.63 5.27 -0.19
N ARG A 144 18.13 5.87 -1.27
CA ARG A 144 18.22 7.31 -1.49
C ARG A 144 17.30 8.11 -0.57
N VAL A 145 16.07 7.66 -0.34
CA VAL A 145 15.18 8.28 0.66
C VAL A 145 15.80 8.20 2.06
N LYS A 146 16.41 7.06 2.42
CA LYS A 146 17.12 6.92 3.70
C LYS A 146 18.25 7.92 3.84
N GLU A 147 19.08 8.06 2.82
CA GLU A 147 20.19 9.01 2.79
C GLU A 147 19.70 10.47 2.88
N LEU A 148 18.69 10.85 2.09
CA LEU A 148 18.17 12.21 2.05
C LEU A 148 17.48 12.64 3.34
N LEU A 149 16.95 11.69 4.12
CA LEU A 149 16.32 11.96 5.41
C LEU A 149 17.27 11.72 6.60
N SER A 150 18.36 10.99 6.43
CA SER A 150 19.36 10.78 7.49
C SER A 150 20.10 12.09 7.76
N GLY A 151 19.71 12.79 8.82
CA GLY A 151 20.30 14.08 9.20
C GLY A 151 19.37 15.28 9.03
N VAL A 152 18.15 15.08 8.52
CA VAL A 152 17.14 16.14 8.51
C VAL A 152 16.64 16.38 9.94
N GLN A 153 16.88 17.58 10.46
CA GLN A 153 16.42 17.96 11.80
C GLN A 153 14.89 17.93 11.88
N GLY A 154 14.37 17.32 12.96
CA GLY A 154 12.93 17.20 13.19
C GLY A 154 12.25 16.14 12.31
N VAL A 155 13.01 15.21 11.72
CA VAL A 155 12.47 14.05 11.02
C VAL A 155 13.06 12.77 11.62
N ASP A 156 12.19 11.83 11.99
CA ASP A 156 12.57 10.48 12.45
C ASP A 156 12.08 9.44 11.43
N LEU A 157 13.01 8.69 10.85
CA LEU A 157 12.74 7.73 9.79
C LEU A 157 12.77 6.30 10.32
N THR A 158 11.63 5.62 10.27
CA THR A 158 11.54 4.18 10.49
C THR A 158 11.32 3.45 9.17
N VAL A 159 12.19 2.49 8.87
CA VAL A 159 11.98 1.56 7.76
C VAL A 159 11.10 0.40 8.23
N PHE A 160 10.05 0.08 7.50
CA PHE A 160 9.12 -0.97 7.88
C PHE A 160 8.93 -2.04 6.80
N LYS A 161 8.59 -3.23 7.29
CA LYS A 161 8.18 -4.42 6.53
C LYS A 161 6.73 -4.76 6.87
N PRO A 162 6.04 -5.64 6.13
CA PRO A 162 4.62 -5.97 6.39
C PRO A 162 4.31 -6.40 7.81
N ASP A 163 5.21 -7.17 8.44
CA ASP A 163 5.04 -7.62 9.82
C ASP A 163 4.87 -6.45 10.81
N PHE A 164 5.51 -5.30 10.52
CA PHE A 164 5.36 -4.09 11.33
C PHE A 164 3.93 -3.55 11.27
N LEU A 165 3.36 -3.42 10.07
CA LEU A 165 1.98 -2.93 9.89
C LEU A 165 0.98 -3.81 10.62
N SER A 166 1.18 -5.13 10.58
CA SER A 166 0.27 -6.09 11.24
C SER A 166 0.29 -6.02 12.77
N ARG A 167 1.40 -5.56 13.37
CA ARG A 167 1.57 -5.51 14.84
C ARG A 167 1.34 -4.13 15.42
N ASN A 168 1.83 -3.10 14.73
CA ASN A 168 1.91 -1.75 15.27
C ASN A 168 0.99 -0.76 14.53
N GLY A 169 0.56 -1.10 13.31
CA GLY A 169 -0.14 -0.19 12.41
C GLY A 169 0.75 0.98 11.98
N LEU A 170 0.11 2.11 11.65
CA LEU A 170 0.78 3.39 11.35
C LEU A 170 0.39 4.50 12.34
N ARG A 171 -0.25 4.15 13.46
CA ARG A 171 -0.90 5.09 14.38
C ARG A 171 0.00 6.20 14.90
N ASP A 172 1.28 5.88 15.12
CA ASP A 172 2.29 6.77 15.72
C ASP A 172 3.10 7.55 14.70
N PHE A 173 2.82 7.38 13.40
CA PHE A 173 3.51 8.08 12.31
C PHE A 173 2.75 9.32 11.86
N ASP A 174 3.47 10.17 11.13
CA ASP A 174 2.94 11.36 10.50
C ASP A 174 2.95 11.23 8.97
N VAL A 175 3.90 10.48 8.42
CA VAL A 175 4.05 10.26 6.98
C VAL A 175 4.35 8.79 6.67
N VAL A 176 3.80 8.26 5.58
CA VAL A 176 4.19 6.98 4.99
C VAL A 176 4.71 7.17 3.56
N ILE A 177 5.80 6.50 3.21
CA ILE A 177 6.47 6.61 1.90
C ILE A 177 6.53 5.24 1.22
N PHE A 178 6.07 5.19 -0.03
CA PHE A 178 6.26 4.07 -0.95
C PHE A 178 7.07 4.52 -2.16
N THR A 179 8.25 3.93 -2.36
CA THR A 179 9.16 4.29 -3.45
C THR A 179 8.92 3.45 -4.71
N GLY A 180 9.80 3.59 -5.70
CA GLY A 180 9.74 2.87 -6.97
C GLY A 180 9.82 1.34 -6.84
N GLY A 181 9.44 0.65 -7.92
CA GLY A 181 9.39 -0.80 -8.00
C GLY A 181 8.15 -1.32 -8.71
N SER A 182 7.29 -2.09 -8.02
CA SER A 182 6.03 -2.61 -8.56
C SER A 182 4.88 -2.43 -7.56
N GLY A 183 3.94 -1.54 -7.89
CA GLY A 183 2.81 -1.22 -7.02
C GLY A 183 1.94 -2.43 -6.66
N SER A 184 1.66 -3.31 -7.62
CA SER A 184 0.90 -4.55 -7.35
C SER A 184 1.65 -5.49 -6.42
N LYS A 185 2.99 -5.58 -6.51
CA LYS A 185 3.79 -6.37 -5.58
C LYS A 185 3.80 -5.72 -4.20
N GLN A 186 3.99 -4.41 -4.10
CA GLN A 186 3.88 -3.67 -2.83
C GLN A 186 2.53 -3.93 -2.16
N ALA A 187 1.42 -3.83 -2.90
CA ALA A 187 0.07 -4.14 -2.43
C ALA A 187 -0.09 -5.59 -1.94
N ASN A 188 0.42 -6.57 -2.70
CA ASN A 188 0.38 -7.98 -2.28
C ASN A 188 1.22 -8.23 -1.04
N THR A 189 2.35 -7.54 -0.91
CA THR A 189 3.27 -7.68 0.22
C THR A 189 2.65 -7.15 1.52
N ILE A 190 1.93 -6.02 1.48
CA ILE A 190 1.23 -5.49 2.66
C ILE A 190 -0.15 -6.14 2.90
N GLY A 191 -0.73 -6.80 1.89
CA GLY A 191 -2.02 -7.47 1.97
C GLY A 191 -3.22 -6.52 2.11
N LEU A 192 -4.41 -7.09 2.26
CA LEU A 192 -5.65 -6.34 2.48
C LEU A 192 -5.56 -5.49 3.76
N SER A 193 -5.15 -6.08 4.87
CA SER A 193 -5.08 -5.36 6.16
C SER A 193 -4.07 -4.21 6.13
N GLY A 194 -2.91 -4.41 5.50
CA GLY A 194 -1.90 -3.36 5.36
C GLY A 194 -2.34 -2.22 4.44
N ARG A 195 -3.03 -2.53 3.34
CA ARG A 195 -3.67 -1.52 2.49
C ARG A 195 -4.70 -0.71 3.26
N GLU A 196 -5.55 -1.39 4.02
CA GLU A 196 -6.56 -0.74 4.87
C GLU A 196 -5.91 0.11 5.96
N ALA A 197 -4.79 -0.32 6.54
CA ALA A 197 -4.03 0.45 7.51
C ALA A 197 -3.48 1.74 6.90
N VAL A 198 -2.90 1.68 5.70
CA VAL A 198 -2.44 2.88 4.98
C VAL A 198 -3.63 3.79 4.63
N ARG A 199 -4.73 3.24 4.12
CA ARG A 199 -5.91 4.02 3.74
C ARG A 199 -6.51 4.78 4.93
N ARG A 200 -6.71 4.10 6.06
CA ARG A 200 -7.21 4.72 7.30
C ARG A 200 -6.22 5.72 7.88
N PHE A 201 -4.93 5.40 7.85
CA PHE A 201 -3.87 6.32 8.27
C PHE A 201 -3.94 7.66 7.53
N VAL A 202 -4.07 7.63 6.20
CA VAL A 202 -4.20 8.86 5.40
C VAL A 202 -5.53 9.55 5.70
N HIS A 203 -6.64 8.80 5.70
CA HIS A 203 -7.97 9.36 6.02
C HIS A 203 -7.97 10.14 7.35
N ASP A 204 -7.27 9.62 8.37
CA ASP A 204 -7.25 10.20 9.71
C ASP A 204 -6.21 11.32 9.87
N GLY A 205 -5.53 11.72 8.80
CA GLY A 205 -4.65 12.89 8.75
C GLY A 205 -3.20 12.57 8.44
N GLY A 206 -2.82 11.31 8.27
CA GLY A 206 -1.48 10.91 7.87
C GLY A 206 -1.12 11.41 6.46
N GLY A 207 0.16 11.69 6.24
CA GLY A 207 0.70 12.05 4.94
C GLY A 207 1.09 10.82 4.12
N TYR A 208 0.81 10.82 2.82
CA TYR A 208 1.28 9.77 1.89
C TYR A 208 2.23 10.37 0.86
N ILE A 209 3.38 9.71 0.64
CA ILE A 209 4.28 10.00 -0.48
C ILE A 209 4.44 8.77 -1.36
N GLY A 210 4.05 8.89 -2.63
CA GLY A 210 4.28 7.89 -3.67
C GLY A 210 5.34 8.35 -4.66
N ILE A 211 6.25 7.46 -5.04
CA ILE A 211 7.23 7.72 -6.09
C ILE A 211 7.25 6.55 -7.07
N CYS A 212 7.15 6.84 -8.37
CA CYS A 212 7.04 5.82 -9.43
C CYS A 212 5.98 4.75 -9.10
N ALA A 213 6.38 3.55 -8.68
CA ALA A 213 5.50 2.45 -8.27
C ALA A 213 4.56 2.80 -7.12
N GLY A 214 5.02 3.60 -6.15
CA GLY A 214 4.19 4.06 -5.04
C GLY A 214 3.01 4.92 -5.48
N ASN A 215 3.06 5.52 -6.67
CA ASN A 215 1.89 6.21 -7.23
C ASN A 215 0.84 5.24 -7.73
N TYR A 216 1.24 4.17 -8.42
CA TYR A 216 0.29 3.14 -8.85
C TYR A 216 -0.42 2.51 -7.65
N LEU A 217 0.28 2.38 -6.52
CA LEU A 217 -0.31 1.96 -5.26
C LEU A 217 -1.31 3.00 -4.70
N ALA A 218 -1.05 4.30 -4.84
CA ALA A 218 -1.95 5.35 -4.37
C ALA A 218 -3.25 5.48 -5.18
N CYS A 219 -3.16 5.30 -6.51
CA CYS A 219 -4.23 5.51 -7.48
C CYS A 219 -5.48 4.63 -7.24
N ASP A 220 -6.66 5.20 -7.48
CA ASP A 220 -7.94 4.46 -7.47
C ASP A 220 -8.10 3.48 -8.65
N GLY A 221 -7.38 3.72 -9.76
CA GLY A 221 -7.49 2.94 -11.00
C GLY A 221 -7.10 1.46 -10.92
N PHE A 222 -6.72 0.94 -9.74
CA PHE A 222 -6.35 -0.46 -9.54
C PHE A 222 -7.13 -1.07 -8.37
N SER A 223 -7.72 -2.25 -8.57
CA SER A 223 -8.42 -2.98 -7.50
C SER A 223 -7.53 -3.30 -6.30
N TRP A 224 -6.23 -3.45 -6.53
CA TRP A 224 -5.20 -3.70 -5.51
C TRP A 224 -4.60 -2.41 -4.91
N GLY A 225 -4.98 -1.22 -5.40
CA GLY A 225 -4.46 0.05 -4.89
C GLY A 225 -4.94 0.37 -3.47
N VAL A 226 -4.25 1.25 -2.76
CA VAL A 226 -4.72 1.82 -1.49
C VAL A 226 -5.86 2.82 -1.73
N LYS A 227 -5.93 3.42 -2.93
CA LYS A 227 -7.02 4.31 -3.37
C LYS A 227 -7.13 5.58 -2.52
N VAL A 228 -6.00 6.27 -2.34
CA VAL A 228 -5.90 7.55 -1.60
C VAL A 228 -5.69 8.75 -2.53
N LEU A 229 -5.66 8.52 -3.85
CA LEU A 229 -5.50 9.56 -4.86
C LEU A 229 -6.56 9.36 -5.95
N ASP A 230 -7.30 10.42 -6.32
CA ASP A 230 -8.28 10.41 -7.42
C ASP A 230 -7.58 10.38 -8.78
N ALA A 231 -6.82 9.32 -9.02
CA ALA A 231 -6.08 9.14 -10.24
C ALA A 231 -6.15 7.70 -10.72
N LYS A 232 -6.12 7.57 -12.05
CA LYS A 232 -5.86 6.34 -12.79
C LYS A 232 -4.76 6.61 -13.80
N THR A 233 -4.29 5.56 -14.47
CA THR A 233 -3.29 5.70 -15.53
C THR A 233 -3.99 5.87 -16.87
N LYS A 234 -3.49 6.77 -17.73
CA LYS A 234 -4.02 6.96 -19.10
C LYS A 234 -3.94 5.70 -19.97
N SER A 235 -3.09 4.73 -19.60
CA SER A 235 -2.93 3.47 -20.31
C SER A 235 -2.55 2.35 -19.34
N SER A 236 -2.92 1.11 -19.69
CA SER A 236 -2.42 -0.11 -19.05
C SER A 236 -0.99 -0.48 -19.49
N LYS A 237 -0.49 0.11 -20.59
CA LYS A 237 0.88 -0.06 -21.08
C LYS A 237 1.83 0.88 -20.33
N TRP A 238 2.21 0.46 -19.13
CA TRP A 238 2.99 1.25 -18.18
C TRP A 238 4.50 1.35 -18.50
N MET A 239 5.04 0.44 -19.33
CA MET A 239 6.47 0.39 -19.68
C MET A 239 6.87 1.47 -20.71
N ARG A 240 6.72 2.73 -20.35
CA ARG A 240 6.94 3.88 -21.24
C ARG A 240 8.41 4.16 -21.58
N GLY A 241 9.35 3.60 -20.83
CA GLY A 241 10.79 3.79 -21.02
C GLY A 241 11.49 4.36 -19.79
N GLN A 242 12.80 4.52 -19.92
CA GLN A 242 13.66 5.09 -18.89
C GLN A 242 14.58 6.15 -19.52
N GLY A 243 14.75 7.26 -18.83
CA GLY A 243 15.56 8.38 -19.31
C GLY A 243 15.20 9.66 -18.58
N ASP A 244 15.88 10.74 -18.91
CA ASP A 244 15.55 12.05 -18.36
C ASP A 244 14.42 12.67 -19.17
N VAL A 245 13.43 13.20 -18.45
CA VAL A 245 12.33 13.98 -19.04
C VAL A 245 12.39 15.40 -18.51
N GLN A 246 12.00 16.36 -19.34
CA GLN A 246 11.86 17.74 -18.91
C GLN A 246 10.52 17.91 -18.23
N VAL A 247 10.54 18.49 -17.03
CA VAL A 247 9.33 18.91 -16.32
C VAL A 247 9.37 20.40 -16.06
N GLU A 248 8.20 20.98 -15.89
CA GLU A 248 8.03 22.35 -15.42
C GLU A 248 7.16 22.34 -14.17
N PHE A 249 7.63 22.96 -13.09
CA PHE A 249 6.88 23.06 -11.85
C PHE A 249 5.81 24.15 -11.93
N THR A 250 4.61 23.84 -11.46
CA THR A 250 3.52 24.82 -11.33
C THR A 250 3.83 25.78 -10.18
N ASP A 251 3.11 26.90 -10.07
CA ASP A 251 3.26 27.82 -8.92
C ASP A 251 3.05 27.12 -7.58
N LEU A 252 2.07 26.22 -7.52
CA LEU A 252 1.83 25.38 -6.35
C LEU A 252 2.99 24.41 -6.09
N GLY A 253 3.51 23.75 -7.13
CA GLY A 253 4.67 22.87 -7.01
C GLY A 253 5.92 23.59 -6.54
N ARG A 254 6.19 24.79 -7.05
CA ARG A 254 7.30 25.63 -6.59
C ARG A 254 7.13 26.06 -5.14
N LYS A 255 5.92 26.44 -4.73
CA LYS A 255 5.60 26.79 -3.34
C LYS A 255 5.81 25.62 -2.38
N ILE A 256 5.37 24.41 -2.75
CA ILE A 256 5.44 23.22 -1.89
C ILE A 256 6.85 22.61 -1.88
N LEU A 257 7.48 22.48 -3.04
CA LEU A 257 8.73 21.72 -3.22
C LEU A 257 9.97 22.63 -3.31
N GLY A 258 9.78 23.95 -3.33
CA GLY A 258 10.87 24.94 -3.42
C GLY A 258 11.74 24.74 -4.66
N MET A 259 11.12 24.33 -5.77
CA MET A 259 11.80 24.09 -7.04
C MET A 259 11.88 25.39 -7.87
N PRO A 260 12.94 25.59 -8.66
CA PRO A 260 13.06 26.77 -9.50
C PRO A 260 12.06 26.75 -10.66
N SER A 261 11.84 27.91 -11.27
CA SER A 261 11.09 28.02 -12.52
C SER A 261 11.89 27.52 -13.72
N GLY A 262 11.21 27.14 -14.79
CA GLY A 262 11.82 26.69 -16.05
C GLY A 262 11.80 25.18 -16.22
N LEU A 263 12.43 24.71 -17.30
CA LEU A 263 12.55 23.30 -17.63
C LEU A 263 13.66 22.67 -16.79
N LEU A 264 13.31 21.60 -16.06
CA LEU A 264 14.25 20.83 -15.27
C LEU A 264 14.27 19.38 -15.75
N PRO A 265 15.45 18.80 -16.02
CA PRO A 265 15.57 17.37 -16.26
C PRO A 265 15.29 16.61 -14.98
N VAL A 266 14.45 15.58 -15.07
CA VAL A 266 14.19 14.65 -13.96
C VAL A 266 14.29 13.23 -14.47
N ARG A 267 14.98 12.38 -13.72
CA ARG A 267 15.06 10.96 -14.02
C ARG A 267 13.66 10.37 -14.04
N TYR A 268 13.29 9.69 -15.11
CA TYR A 268 12.02 8.99 -15.23
C TYR A 268 12.24 7.50 -15.56
N ALA A 269 11.41 6.65 -14.98
CA ALA A 269 11.44 5.22 -15.23
C ALA A 269 10.03 4.62 -15.06
N ASN A 270 9.26 4.59 -16.14
CA ASN A 270 7.93 3.98 -16.20
C ASN A 270 6.91 4.48 -15.14
N GLY A 271 7.07 5.71 -14.65
CA GLY A 271 6.10 6.33 -13.73
C GLY A 271 4.72 6.46 -14.38
N PRO A 272 3.63 6.56 -13.60
CA PRO A 272 2.31 6.71 -14.19
C PRO A 272 2.15 8.06 -14.90
N VAL A 273 1.39 8.05 -15.99
CA VAL A 273 0.82 9.26 -16.56
C VAL A 273 -0.58 9.41 -15.99
N PHE A 274 -0.76 10.42 -15.13
CA PHE A 274 -1.99 10.60 -14.37
C PHE A 274 -3.17 11.02 -15.27
N GLN A 275 -4.34 10.49 -14.93
CA GLN A 275 -5.65 10.91 -15.41
C GLN A 275 -6.60 10.89 -14.21
N ALA A 276 -7.52 11.84 -14.13
CA ALA A 276 -8.56 11.83 -13.10
C ALA A 276 -9.32 10.49 -13.11
N ALA A 277 -9.54 9.92 -11.93
CA ALA A 277 -10.40 8.75 -11.79
C ALA A 277 -11.88 9.15 -11.66
N ASN A 278 -12.16 10.42 -11.35
CA ASN A 278 -13.50 11.00 -11.16
C ASN A 278 -14.27 10.24 -10.07
N LYS A 279 -13.63 10.08 -8.91
CA LYS A 279 -14.22 9.52 -7.71
C LYS A 279 -14.62 10.62 -6.75
N ASP A 280 -15.92 10.89 -6.66
CA ASP A 280 -16.48 11.93 -5.78
C ASP A 280 -16.05 11.78 -4.29
N GLU A 281 -15.71 10.56 -3.88
CA GLU A 281 -15.26 10.20 -2.52
C GLU A 281 -13.81 10.63 -2.23
N ILE A 282 -13.01 10.95 -3.25
CA ILE A 282 -11.60 11.32 -3.15
C ILE A 282 -11.42 12.68 -3.82
N GLY A 283 -10.78 13.64 -3.12
CA GLY A 283 -10.59 14.97 -3.68
C GLY A 283 -9.71 14.95 -4.94
N ASP A 284 -10.11 15.75 -5.95
CA ASP A 284 -9.34 15.96 -7.17
C ASP A 284 -7.90 16.34 -6.86
N PHE A 285 -6.97 15.79 -7.64
CA PHE A 285 -5.56 16.14 -7.49
C PHE A 285 -5.23 17.46 -8.20
N GLN A 286 -4.24 18.16 -7.66
CA GLN A 286 -3.64 19.37 -8.24
C GLN A 286 -2.26 19.05 -8.81
N PRO A 287 -1.94 19.44 -10.06
CA PRO A 287 -0.61 19.26 -10.62
C PRO A 287 0.44 20.14 -9.91
N LEU A 288 1.53 19.51 -9.46
CA LEU A 288 2.73 20.19 -8.93
C LEU A 288 3.80 20.37 -10.00
N ALA A 289 3.87 19.48 -10.97
CA ALA A 289 4.75 19.59 -12.12
C ALA A 289 4.08 18.99 -13.35
N ILE A 290 4.45 19.48 -14.54
CA ILE A 290 3.91 19.06 -15.82
C ILE A 290 5.03 18.47 -16.67
N PHE A 291 4.79 17.33 -17.32
CA PHE A 291 5.72 16.79 -18.31
C PHE A 291 5.77 17.68 -19.55
N ARG A 292 6.99 18.02 -19.99
CA ARG A 292 7.25 18.81 -21.19
C ARG A 292 7.92 18.02 -22.31
N THR A 293 8.51 16.87 -21.98
CA THR A 293 8.91 15.85 -22.95
C THR A 293 8.23 14.52 -22.67
N GLU A 294 8.42 13.56 -23.57
CA GLU A 294 7.77 12.26 -23.53
C GLU A 294 8.77 11.13 -23.76
N LEU A 295 8.53 10.01 -23.07
CA LEU A 295 9.00 8.68 -23.48
C LEU A 295 7.77 7.83 -23.85
N ALA A 296 7.83 7.13 -24.97
CA ALA A 296 6.76 6.30 -25.51
C ALA A 296 7.30 4.97 -26.07
N GLU A 297 8.08 4.26 -25.26
CA GLU A 297 8.65 2.96 -25.62
C GLU A 297 7.66 1.80 -25.39
N ASN A 298 8.06 0.59 -25.79
CA ASN A 298 7.36 -0.68 -25.57
C ASN A 298 5.86 -0.65 -25.95
N GLY A 299 5.55 0.09 -27.02
CA GLY A 299 4.19 0.21 -27.57
C GLY A 299 3.23 1.01 -26.70
N SER A 300 3.74 1.79 -25.74
CA SER A 300 2.93 2.74 -24.97
C SER A 300 2.46 3.91 -25.86
N PRO A 301 1.30 4.54 -25.56
CA PRO A 301 0.74 5.56 -26.46
C PRO A 301 1.61 6.82 -26.54
N VAL A 302 1.91 7.25 -27.77
CA VAL A 302 2.55 8.53 -28.10
C VAL A 302 1.56 9.68 -27.86
N GLY A 303 2.03 10.82 -27.37
CA GLY A 303 1.22 12.00 -27.04
C GLY A 303 0.51 11.92 -25.70
N ALA A 304 0.67 10.83 -24.94
CA ALA A 304 -0.05 10.68 -23.67
C ALA A 304 0.60 11.48 -22.51
N MET A 305 1.92 11.66 -22.58
CA MET A 305 2.74 12.17 -21.48
C MET A 305 2.89 13.69 -21.50
N THR A 306 3.26 14.29 -22.63
CA THR A 306 3.46 15.75 -22.74
C THR A 306 2.19 16.50 -22.35
N GLY A 307 2.33 17.53 -21.51
CA GLY A 307 1.22 18.34 -20.99
C GLY A 307 0.43 17.69 -19.84
N SER A 308 0.73 16.45 -19.47
CA SER A 308 0.11 15.81 -18.30
C SER A 308 0.89 16.09 -17.01
N ALA A 309 0.24 15.87 -15.87
CA ALA A 309 0.90 16.01 -14.58
C ALA A 309 2.03 14.98 -14.42
N ALA A 310 3.21 15.47 -14.06
CA ALA A 310 4.37 14.67 -13.64
C ALA A 310 4.37 14.41 -12.12
N MET A 311 3.90 15.38 -11.36
CA MET A 311 3.76 15.29 -9.91
C MET A 311 2.41 15.89 -9.53
N VAL A 312 1.77 15.34 -8.49
CA VAL A 312 0.45 15.75 -8.05
C VAL A 312 0.37 15.81 -6.53
N ALA A 313 -0.46 16.74 -6.04
CA ALA A 313 -0.91 16.81 -4.67
C ALA A 313 -2.41 16.47 -4.62
N GLY A 314 -2.85 15.80 -3.58
CA GLY A 314 -4.27 15.51 -3.35
C GLY A 314 -4.58 15.33 -1.88
N ASN A 315 -5.82 15.01 -1.59
CA ASN A 315 -6.31 14.80 -0.23
C ASN A 315 -7.19 13.56 -0.16
N TYR A 316 -7.12 12.86 0.97
CA TYR A 316 -8.00 11.76 1.28
C TYR A 316 -8.35 11.81 2.77
N GLY A 317 -9.63 12.00 3.08
CA GLY A 317 -10.06 12.41 4.42
C GLY A 317 -9.33 13.68 4.87
N LYS A 318 -8.70 13.62 6.05
CA LYS A 318 -7.91 14.71 6.65
C LYS A 318 -6.45 14.73 6.18
N GLY A 319 -6.01 13.70 5.46
CA GLY A 319 -4.62 13.51 5.05
C GLY A 319 -4.25 14.26 3.77
N ARG A 320 -2.94 14.40 3.57
CA ARG A 320 -2.35 14.94 2.34
C ARG A 320 -1.59 13.85 1.61
N VAL A 321 -1.73 13.86 0.29
CA VAL A 321 -1.10 12.88 -0.61
C VAL A 321 -0.23 13.64 -1.60
N LEU A 322 1.03 13.23 -1.75
CA LEU A 322 1.94 13.76 -2.76
C LEU A 322 2.49 12.59 -3.58
N CYS A 323 2.34 12.66 -4.89
CA CYS A 323 2.72 11.60 -5.80
C CYS A 323 3.64 12.14 -6.90
N SER A 324 4.81 11.54 -7.07
CA SER A 324 5.78 11.91 -8.10
C SER A 324 6.00 10.77 -9.08
N SER A 325 5.53 10.94 -10.32
CA SER A 325 5.76 9.98 -11.40
C SER A 325 7.25 9.77 -11.72
N PRO A 326 8.05 10.83 -11.95
CA PRO A 326 9.50 10.71 -12.09
C PRO A 326 10.18 10.55 -10.71
N HIS A 327 11.50 10.43 -10.73
CA HIS A 327 12.38 10.17 -9.58
C HIS A 327 13.22 11.40 -9.18
N PRO A 328 12.61 12.47 -8.63
CA PRO A 328 13.36 13.63 -8.14
C PRO A 328 14.33 13.24 -7.02
N GLU A 329 14.03 12.20 -6.22
CA GLU A 329 14.93 11.71 -5.18
C GLU A 329 16.26 11.17 -5.75
N GLN A 330 16.23 10.70 -7.01
CA GLN A 330 17.40 10.20 -7.73
C GLN A 330 17.94 11.21 -8.77
N THR A 331 17.50 12.47 -8.72
CA THR A 331 17.91 13.52 -9.67
C THR A 331 18.84 14.51 -8.96
N GLN A 332 20.00 14.78 -9.56
CA GLN A 332 20.96 15.75 -9.04
C GLN A 332 20.34 17.15 -8.98
N GLY A 333 20.55 17.86 -7.88
CA GLY A 333 19.98 19.21 -7.67
C GLY A 333 18.54 19.21 -7.15
N MET A 334 17.94 18.03 -6.90
CA MET A 334 16.60 17.88 -6.34
C MET A 334 16.61 17.21 -4.96
N GLU A 335 17.74 17.22 -4.26
CA GLU A 335 17.94 16.55 -2.97
C GLU A 335 16.93 17.00 -1.90
N ALA A 336 16.58 18.29 -1.89
CA ALA A 336 15.60 18.86 -0.97
C ALA A 336 14.15 18.38 -1.21
N PHE A 337 13.87 17.70 -2.33
CA PHE A 337 12.51 17.28 -2.69
C PHE A 337 11.86 16.42 -1.60
N ILE A 338 12.56 15.39 -1.11
CA ILE A 338 11.98 14.43 -0.15
C ILE A 338 11.68 15.11 1.18
N GLU A 339 12.61 15.92 1.69
CA GLU A 339 12.39 16.66 2.93
C GLU A 339 11.16 17.58 2.82
N ARG A 340 11.08 18.37 1.75
CA ARG A 340 9.95 19.30 1.56
C ARG A 340 8.63 18.58 1.37
N ALA A 341 8.62 17.48 0.62
CA ALA A 341 7.45 16.64 0.49
C ALA A 341 7.00 16.09 1.86
N VAL A 342 7.93 15.61 2.70
CA VAL A 342 7.66 15.12 4.06
C VAL A 342 7.09 16.21 4.96
N ARG A 343 7.71 17.39 5.00
CA ARG A 343 7.25 18.53 5.80
C ARG A 343 5.87 19.02 5.37
N TRP A 344 5.65 19.07 4.06
CA TRP A 344 4.35 19.41 3.51
C TRP A 344 3.33 18.35 3.89
N VAL A 345 3.44 17.08 3.49
CA VAL A 345 2.36 16.10 3.82
C VAL A 345 2.18 15.87 5.33
N GLY A 346 3.25 16.01 6.11
CA GLY A 346 3.28 15.74 7.55
C GLY A 346 2.56 16.75 8.44
N GLY A 347 2.16 17.92 7.94
CA GLY A 347 1.44 18.90 8.78
C GLY A 347 2.22 20.15 9.17
N SER A 348 3.50 20.24 8.86
CA SER A 348 4.39 21.29 9.40
C SER A 348 4.25 22.62 8.66
N ASP A 349 3.88 22.59 7.37
CA ASP A 349 3.71 23.77 6.51
C ASP A 349 2.23 24.10 6.21
N ALA A 350 1.30 23.70 7.08
CA ALA A 350 -0.07 24.20 6.92
C ALA A 350 -0.04 25.72 7.14
N PRO A 351 -0.50 26.56 6.17
CA PRO A 351 -0.85 27.92 6.51
C PRO A 351 -1.84 27.85 7.68
N GLY A 352 -1.64 28.68 8.69
CA GLY A 352 -2.53 28.77 9.85
C GLY A 352 -4.00 28.84 9.42
N GLN A 353 -4.85 28.31 10.29
CA GLN A 353 -6.28 28.65 10.29
C GLN A 353 -6.48 30.17 10.18
#